data_AF-A0A938IVK7-F1
#
_entry.id   AF-A0A938IVK7-F1
#
_cell.length_a   1.000
_cell.length_b   1.000
_cell.length_c   1.000
_cell.angle_alpha   90.00
_cell.angle_beta   90.00
_cell.angle_gamma   90.00
#
_symmetry.space_group_name_H-M   'P 1'
#
loop_
_entity.id
_entity.type
_entity.pdbx_description
1 polymer ?
#
loop_
_entity_poly.entity_id
_entity_poly.type
_entity_poly.pdbx_seq_one_letter_code
_entity_poly.pdbx_strand_id
1 'polypeptide(L)' 'IAEIVAHIYEGVDKRLHFAAAMTTLAHLEDLISRGLVDCAGTPGLQSRFGGRWT' A
#
# COMPACT_ATOMS: atom_id res chain seq x y z
N ILE A 1 -3.36 4.41 -0.75
CA ILE A 1 -2.00 4.26 -0.15
C ILE A 1 -1.63 5.37 0.82
N ALA A 2 -1.91 6.65 0.50
CA ALA A 2 -1.56 7.77 1.38
C ALA A 2 -2.03 7.59 2.84
N GLU A 3 -3.27 7.10 3.04
CA GLU A 3 -3.80 6.80 4.38
C GLU A 3 -3.04 5.67 5.10
N ILE A 4 -2.68 4.60 4.37
CA ILE A 4 -1.88 3.49 4.90
C ILE A 4 -0.52 4.01 5.37
N VAL A 5 0.12 4.86 4.56
CA VAL A 5 1.42 5.45 4.88
C VAL A 5 1.31 6.38 6.08
N ALA A 6 0.31 7.25 6.10
CA ALA A 6 0.10 8.19 7.20
C ALA A 6 -0.10 7.47 8.54
N HIS A 7 -0.75 6.30 8.52
CA HIS A 7 -1.00 5.51 9.72
C HIS A 7 0.23 4.69 10.17
N ILE A 8 0.86 3.93 9.26
CA ILE A 8 2.00 3.05 9.61
C ILE A 8 3.27 3.85 9.89
N TYR A 9 3.48 4.96 9.17
CA TYR A 9 4.68 5.79 9.23
C TYR A 9 4.43 7.14 9.93
N GLU A 10 3.47 7.20 10.86
CA GLU A 10 3.09 8.42 11.58
C GLU A 10 4.30 9.13 12.22
N GLY A 11 5.21 8.36 12.83
CA GLY A 11 6.42 8.87 13.49
C GLY A 11 7.63 9.08 12.57
N VAL A 12 7.51 8.80 11.28
CA VAL A 12 8.62 8.96 10.31
C VAL A 12 8.57 10.35 9.71
N ASP A 13 9.75 10.95 9.47
CA ASP A 13 9.87 12.24 8.76
C ASP A 13 9.04 12.23 7.48
N LYS A 14 8.13 13.20 7.35
CA LYS A 14 7.22 13.38 6.20
C LYS A 14 7.96 13.45 4.87
N ARG A 15 9.23 13.88 4.85
CA ARG A 15 10.09 13.88 3.66
C ARG A 15 10.35 12.47 3.12
N LEU A 16 10.28 11.45 3.98
CA LEU A 16 10.45 10.05 3.61
C LEU A 16 9.12 9.36 3.23
N HIS A 17 7.97 10.03 3.39
CA HIS A 17 6.67 9.42 3.12
C HIS A 17 6.49 9.04 1.64
N PHE A 18 7.12 9.77 0.70
CA PHE A 18 7.08 9.37 -0.71
C PHE A 18 7.79 8.02 -0.94
N ALA A 19 8.98 7.84 -0.35
CA ALA A 19 9.69 6.57 -0.42
C ALA A 19 8.92 5.44 0.27
N ALA A 20 8.28 5.74 1.41
CA ALA A 20 7.41 4.80 2.11
C ALA A 20 6.19 4.40 1.25
N ALA A 21 5.59 5.35 0.51
CA ALA A 21 4.48 5.07 -0.39
C ALA A 21 4.87 4.15 -1.55
N MET A 22 6.04 4.37 -2.17
CA MET A 22 6.55 3.49 -3.23
C MET A 22 6.82 2.08 -2.72
N THR A 23 7.43 1.97 -1.53
CA THR A 23 7.71 0.69 -0.88
C THR A 23 6.41 -0.04 -0.52
N THR A 24 5.43 0.69 0.03
CA THR A 24 4.11 0.15 0.37
C THR A 24 3.37 -0.36 -0.87
N LEU A 25 3.44 0.37 -1.99
CA LEU A 25 2.84 -0.07 -3.26
C LEU A 25 3.46 -1.39 -3.73
N ALA A 26 4.79 -1.50 -3.76
CA ALA A 26 5.47 -2.72 -4.17
C ALA A 26 5.10 -3.93 -3.29
N HIS A 27 4.96 -3.73 -1.97
CA HIS A 27 4.50 -4.78 -1.07
C HIS A 27 3.04 -5.18 -1.34
N LEU A 28 2.16 -4.23 -1.64
CA LEU A 28 0.77 -4.54 -1.99
C LEU A 28 0.67 -5.31 -3.32
N GLU A 29 1.50 -4.98 -4.30
CA GLU A 29 1.60 -5.72 -5.57
C GLU A 29 2.07 -7.16 -5.36
N ASP A 30 3.07 -7.40 -4.50
CA ASP A 30 3.49 -8.75 -4.10
C ASP A 30 2.33 -9.51 -3.45
N LEU A 31 1.63 -8.90 -2.50
CA LEU A 31 0.49 -9.52 -1.81
C LEU A 31 -0.68 -9.83 -2.76
N ILE A 32 -0.89 -9.00 -3.78
CA ILE A 32 -1.87 -9.29 -4.85
C ILE A 32 -1.43 -10.51 -5.66
N SER A 33 -0.15 -10.58 -6.05
CA SER A 33 0.38 -11.71 -6.82
C SER A 33 0.25 -13.04 -6.07
N ARG A 34 0.28 -13.00 -4.74
CA ARG A 34 0.11 -14.14 -3.84
C ARG A 34 -1.35 -14.44 -3.48
N GLY A 35 -2.29 -13.67 -3.99
CA GLY A 35 -3.72 -13.84 -3.73
C GLY A 35 -4.18 -13.42 -2.33
N LEU A 36 -3.37 -12.65 -1.59
CA LEU A 36 -3.68 -12.23 -0.21
C LEU A 36 -4.42 -10.89 -0.14
N VAL A 37 -4.25 -10.04 -1.15
CA VAL A 37 -4.88 -8.72 -1.27
C VAL A 37 -5.57 -8.59 -2.61
N ASP A 38 -6.67 -7.84 -2.65
CA ASP A 38 -7.41 -7.42 -3.82
C ASP A 38 -7.21 -5.94 -4.14
N CYS A 39 -7.19 -5.63 -5.44
CA CYS A 39 -7.21 -4.27 -5.98
C CYS A 39 -8.11 -4.25 -7.21
N ALA A 40 -8.96 -3.23 -7.33
CA ALA A 40 -9.77 -3.03 -8.53
C ALA A 40 -8.89 -2.41 -9.64
N GLY A 41 -8.78 -3.10 -10.77
CA GLY A 41 -7.97 -2.66 -11.90
C GLY A 41 -6.46 -2.65 -11.60
N THR A 42 -5.70 -1.87 -12.36
CA THR A 42 -4.24 -1.78 -12.21
C THR A 42 -3.86 -1.13 -10.87
N PRO A 43 -3.00 -1.75 -10.06
CA PRO A 43 -2.51 -1.17 -8.81
C PRO A 43 -1.79 0.17 -9.01
N GLY A 44 -1.97 1.09 -8.08
CA GLY A 44 -1.35 2.42 -8.09
C GLY A 44 -1.56 3.17 -6.78
N LEU A 45 -0.97 4.37 -6.66
CA LEU A 45 -0.96 5.15 -5.41
C LEU A 45 -2.37 5.55 -4.93
N GLN A 46 -3.30 5.75 -5.87
CA GLN A 46 -4.70 6.10 -5.60
C GLN A 46 -5.62 4.89 -5.50
N SER A 47 -5.11 3.67 -5.72
CA SER A 47 -5.93 2.47 -5.68
C SER A 47 -6.36 2.13 -4.25
N ARG A 48 -7.52 1.45 -4.17
CA ARG A 48 -8.06 0.90 -2.93
C ARG A 48 -7.73 -0.58 -2.87
N PHE A 49 -7.28 -1.02 -1.69
CA PHE A 49 -6.86 -2.39 -1.43
C PHE A 49 -7.75 -3.03 -0.37
N GLY A 50 -8.05 -4.32 -0.50
CA GLY A 50 -8.82 -5.10 0.48
C GLY A 50 -8.14 -6.45 0.75
N GLY A 51 -8.09 -6.90 2.00
CA GLY A 51 -7.53 -8.21 2.33
C GLY A 51 -8.51 -9.35 2.04
N ARG A 52 -7.99 -10.47 1.54
CA ARG A 52 -8.73 -11.74 1.48
C ARG A 52 -8.49 -12.51 2.78
N TRP A 53 -9.25 -12.16 3.81
CA TRP A 53 -9.29 -12.91 5.06
C TRP A 53 -10.59 -13.70 5.08
N THR A 54 -10.48 -15.02 4.89
CA THR A 54 -11.59 -15.99 5.01
C THR A 54 -11.65 -16.57 6.41
#